data_AF-A0A482RGU6-F1
#
_entry.id   AF-A0A482RGU6-F1
#
_cell.length_a   1.000
_cell.length_b   1.000
_cell.length_c   1.000
_cell.angle_alpha   90.00
_cell.angle_beta   90.00
_cell.angle_gamma   90.00
#
_symmetry.space_group_name_H-M   'P 1'
#
loop_
_entity.id
_entity.type
_entity.pdbx_description
1 polymer ?
#
loop_
_entity_poly.entity_id
_entity_poly.type
_entity_poly.pdbx_seq_one_letter_code
_entity_poly.pdbx_strand_id
1 'polypeptide(L)'
;MWRPLRWKRGTFLAASIITLLVALVLLEFSYSSLFASNQFVVIVSYRVGLIFVEQILRSLLKEVLLVAPLVVLLQIMEGVMVQGALMFTDFMLAFGIRMLMVVVARLYIDPLVKIIMNAAPRGIMWARRKARRHVRMTRDQRIAEEQAWRRMQDEAALERESVEPLLESYVRYSTEALGLVMQPLLQFALLILDANPMHTFEITQIPANYGIRAIDVIFYTVFYLLMIPFQLCMDSFLLHALELLYRWKFVDYALYQRYRYTKREKRWQLASQKVDAAIREPLQTTDMMCFSSQYYFVLALHAWSMLLLLMGLQVQLKRKHNVFSDWVLLVIVLVLWPLCALIKRAAVLLSDTLGLWHRKSEEGTVEDEVAARLALGEGSSEDAELARLELAALNSERFRLRFLQRNRPWIIAHVTELLTPRTLNDKGGDGKPRIDQVRALYAQLLDMRPGARVKEVSDEEADVRAEASRIAAWSQQPPP
;
A
#
# COMPACT_ATOMS: atom_id res chain seq x y z
N MET A 1 19.00 -26.53 -9.18
CA MET A 1 19.08 -25.32 -8.31
C MET A 1 17.83 -24.48 -8.49
N TRP A 2 16.89 -24.54 -7.54
CA TRP A 2 15.67 -23.72 -7.55
C TRP A 2 16.03 -22.24 -7.31
N ARG A 3 15.63 -21.33 -8.21
CA ARG A 3 15.86 -19.87 -8.06
C ARG A 3 14.51 -19.17 -7.84
N PRO A 4 14.04 -19.04 -6.58
CA PRO A 4 12.66 -18.62 -6.28
C PRO A 4 12.32 -17.23 -6.82
N LEU A 5 13.27 -16.30 -6.79
CA LEU A 5 13.08 -14.94 -7.30
C LEU A 5 12.85 -14.88 -8.81
N ARG A 6 13.47 -15.78 -9.59
CA ARG A 6 13.25 -15.83 -11.05
C ARG A 6 11.86 -16.35 -11.37
N TRP A 7 11.42 -17.39 -10.66
CA TRP A 7 10.08 -17.93 -10.78
C TRP A 7 9.00 -16.90 -10.42
N LYS A 8 9.20 -16.18 -9.31
CA LYS A 8 8.32 -15.08 -8.88
C LYS A 8 8.19 -13.99 -9.94
N ARG A 9 9.31 -13.58 -10.57
CA ARG A 9 9.27 -12.59 -11.67
C ARG A 9 8.55 -13.13 -12.90
N GLY A 10 8.81 -14.39 -13.27
CA GLY A 10 8.14 -15.03 -14.42
C GLY A 10 6.63 -15.15 -14.22
N THR A 11 6.20 -15.59 -13.03
CA THR A 11 4.76 -15.68 -12.68
C THR A 11 4.08 -14.32 -12.65
N PHE A 12 4.74 -13.27 -12.14
CA PHE A 12 4.23 -11.91 -12.20
C PHE A 12 4.08 -11.38 -13.63
N LEU A 13 5.07 -11.61 -14.50
CA LEU A 13 4.99 -11.23 -15.91
C LEU A 13 3.88 -11.97 -16.63
N ALA A 14 3.75 -13.29 -16.41
CA ALA A 14 2.67 -14.09 -16.98
C ALA A 14 1.30 -13.60 -16.51
N ALA A 15 1.12 -13.32 -15.22
CA ALA A 15 -0.11 -12.76 -14.68
C ALA A 15 -0.44 -11.38 -15.27
N SER A 16 0.58 -10.54 -15.50
CA SER A 16 0.42 -9.23 -16.14
C SER A 16 -0.06 -9.38 -17.59
N ILE A 17 0.52 -10.31 -18.36
CA ILE A 17 0.10 -10.60 -19.74
C ILE A 17 -1.33 -11.15 -19.78
N ILE A 18 -1.68 -12.09 -18.89
CA ILE A 18 -3.04 -12.64 -18.82
C ILE A 18 -4.04 -11.52 -18.49
N THR A 19 -3.74 -10.69 -17.49
CA THR A 19 -4.61 -9.55 -17.10
C THR A 19 -4.79 -8.59 -18.27
N LEU A 20 -3.73 -8.32 -19.02
CA LEU A 20 -3.76 -7.48 -20.20
C LEU A 20 -4.62 -8.08 -21.32
N LEU A 21 -4.51 -9.38 -21.60
CA LEU A 21 -5.34 -10.05 -22.60
C LEU A 21 -6.82 -10.02 -22.20
N VAL A 22 -7.12 -10.23 -20.92
CA VAL A 22 -8.49 -10.08 -20.38
C VAL A 22 -8.98 -8.64 -20.56
N ALA A 23 -8.16 -7.64 -20.22
CA ALA A 23 -8.48 -6.23 -20.42
C ALA A 23 -8.74 -5.90 -21.90
N LEU A 24 -7.97 -6.47 -22.82
CA LEU A 24 -8.15 -6.31 -24.27
C LEU A 24 -9.50 -6.88 -24.73
N VAL A 25 -9.86 -8.08 -24.29
CA VAL A 25 -11.14 -8.72 -24.63
C VAL A 25 -12.31 -7.90 -24.08
N LEU A 26 -12.19 -7.39 -22.85
CA LEU A 26 -13.23 -6.56 -22.23
C LEU A 26 -13.40 -5.22 -22.96
N LEU A 27 -12.31 -4.63 -23.45
CA LEU A 27 -12.34 -3.42 -24.27
C LEU A 27 -12.96 -3.67 -25.66
N GLU A 28 -12.67 -4.81 -26.29
CA GLU A 28 -13.32 -5.16 -27.56
C GLU A 28 -14.81 -5.44 -27.36
N PHE A 29 -15.17 -6.08 -26.25
CA PHE A 29 -16.57 -6.33 -25.90
C PHE A 29 -17.34 -5.02 -25.66
N SER A 30 -16.71 -3.99 -25.08
CA SER A 30 -17.39 -2.71 -24.84
C SER A 30 -17.72 -1.94 -26.12
N TYR A 31 -17.05 -2.22 -27.25
CA TYR A 31 -17.47 -1.67 -28.55
C TYR A 31 -18.73 -2.33 -29.13
N SER A 32 -19.18 -3.45 -28.57
CA SER A 32 -20.35 -4.17 -29.08
C SER A 32 -21.66 -3.42 -28.84
N SER A 33 -22.63 -3.54 -29.76
CA SER A 33 -23.99 -3.02 -29.58
C SER A 33 -24.73 -3.66 -28.38
N LEU A 34 -24.32 -4.87 -27.98
CA LEU A 34 -24.82 -5.53 -26.77
C LEU A 34 -24.41 -4.77 -25.49
N PHE A 35 -23.22 -4.16 -25.49
CA PHE A 35 -22.75 -3.33 -24.40
C PHE A 35 -23.56 -2.03 -24.32
N ALA A 36 -23.71 -1.34 -25.45
CA ALA A 36 -24.44 -0.08 -25.53
C ALA A 36 -25.91 -0.21 -25.09
N SER A 37 -26.58 -1.32 -25.43
CA SER A 37 -27.98 -1.56 -25.05
C SER A 37 -28.19 -1.92 -23.58
N ASN A 38 -27.19 -2.51 -22.90
CA ASN A 38 -27.30 -3.01 -21.52
C ASN A 38 -26.20 -2.46 -20.60
N GLN A 39 -25.75 -1.23 -20.85
CA GLN A 39 -24.57 -0.64 -20.22
C GLN A 39 -24.56 -0.75 -18.69
N PHE A 40 -25.67 -0.43 -18.02
CA PHE A 40 -25.73 -0.44 -16.55
C PHE A 40 -25.52 -1.84 -15.95
N VAL A 41 -26.16 -2.86 -16.53
CA VAL A 41 -26.03 -4.24 -16.07
C VAL A 41 -24.59 -4.71 -16.27
N VAL A 42 -23.98 -4.38 -17.40
CA VAL A 42 -22.59 -4.76 -17.68
C VAL A 42 -21.63 -4.08 -16.70
N ILE A 43 -21.76 -2.78 -16.43
CA ILE A 43 -20.90 -2.06 -15.47
C ILE A 43 -21.01 -2.65 -14.06
N VAL A 44 -22.22 -2.92 -13.59
CA VAL A 44 -22.43 -3.56 -12.27
C VAL A 44 -21.80 -4.96 -12.25
N SER A 45 -22.01 -5.76 -13.30
CA SER A 45 -21.44 -7.09 -13.41
C SER A 45 -19.92 -7.08 -13.46
N TYR A 46 -19.32 -6.11 -14.16
CA TYR A 46 -17.88 -5.91 -14.22
C TYR A 46 -17.32 -5.62 -12.83
N ARG A 47 -17.98 -4.74 -12.08
CA ARG A 47 -17.53 -4.36 -10.73
C ARG A 47 -17.57 -5.55 -9.77
N VAL A 48 -18.62 -6.36 -9.83
CA VAL A 48 -18.71 -7.60 -9.05
C VAL A 48 -17.66 -8.61 -9.52
N GLY A 49 -17.47 -8.76 -10.83
CA GLY A 49 -16.43 -9.59 -11.44
C GLY A 49 -15.01 -9.21 -11.00
N LEU A 50 -14.74 -7.91 -10.85
CA LEU A 50 -13.45 -7.39 -10.41
C LEU A 50 -13.07 -7.91 -9.01
N ILE A 51 -14.04 -8.05 -8.09
CA ILE A 51 -13.81 -8.61 -6.76
C ILE A 51 -13.31 -10.06 -6.87
N PHE A 52 -13.92 -10.86 -7.75
CA PHE A 52 -13.49 -12.24 -7.98
C PHE A 52 -12.13 -12.32 -8.67
N VAL A 53 -11.88 -11.49 -9.68
CA VAL A 53 -10.59 -11.42 -10.38
C VAL A 53 -9.47 -11.02 -9.43
N GLU A 54 -9.70 -10.03 -8.57
CA GLU A 54 -8.74 -9.63 -7.53
C GLU A 54 -8.42 -10.81 -6.61
N GLN A 55 -9.44 -11.58 -6.19
CA GLN A 55 -9.23 -12.74 -5.33
C GLN A 55 -8.44 -13.86 -6.02
N ILE A 56 -8.68 -14.10 -7.32
CA ILE A 56 -7.91 -15.05 -8.13
C ILE A 56 -6.45 -14.59 -8.25
N LEU A 57 -6.22 -13.31 -8.52
CA LEU A 57 -4.87 -12.72 -8.61
C LEU A 57 -4.12 -12.81 -7.27
N ARG A 58 -4.79 -12.56 -6.15
CA ARG A 58 -4.24 -12.74 -4.79
C ARG A 58 -3.85 -14.20 -4.55
N SER A 59 -4.68 -15.16 -4.98
CA SER A 59 -4.36 -16.59 -4.86
C SER A 59 -3.17 -17.02 -5.74
N LEU A 60 -3.02 -16.41 -6.92
CA LEU A 60 -1.95 -16.74 -7.88
C LEU A 60 -0.60 -16.16 -7.45
N LEU A 61 -0.57 -14.86 -7.12
CA LEU A 61 0.66 -14.11 -6.85
C LEU A 61 1.09 -14.18 -5.38
N LYS A 62 0.17 -14.51 -4.48
CA LYS A 62 0.39 -14.63 -3.02
C LYS A 62 0.96 -13.38 -2.34
N GLU A 63 1.07 -12.26 -3.05
CA GLU A 63 1.57 -10.98 -2.53
C GLU A 63 0.70 -9.85 -3.06
N VAL A 64 0.15 -9.06 -2.14
CA VAL A 64 -0.81 -8.00 -2.46
C VAL A 64 -0.15 -6.86 -3.24
N LEU A 65 1.12 -6.56 -2.96
CA LEU A 65 1.89 -5.53 -3.68
C LEU A 65 1.98 -5.79 -5.19
N LEU A 66 2.07 -7.07 -5.60
CA LEU A 66 2.12 -7.45 -7.02
C LEU A 66 0.75 -7.45 -7.68
N VAL A 67 -0.32 -7.63 -6.91
CA VAL A 67 -1.70 -7.60 -7.42
C VAL A 67 -2.19 -6.17 -7.63
N ALA A 68 -1.80 -5.25 -6.74
CA ALA A 68 -2.23 -3.85 -6.75
C ALA A 68 -2.17 -3.16 -8.13
N PRO A 69 -1.07 -3.19 -8.91
CA PRO A 69 -1.03 -2.48 -10.19
C PRO A 69 -1.87 -3.16 -11.29
N LEU A 70 -2.13 -4.48 -11.17
CA LEU A 70 -3.04 -5.19 -12.07
C LEU A 70 -4.50 -4.75 -11.83
N VAL A 71 -4.86 -4.55 -10.57
CA VAL A 71 -6.19 -4.04 -10.18
C VAL A 71 -6.37 -2.60 -10.65
N VAL A 72 -5.35 -1.75 -10.53
CA VAL A 72 -5.38 -0.35 -11.02
C VAL A 72 -5.65 -0.33 -12.53
N LEU A 73 -4.99 -1.18 -13.32
CA LEU A 73 -5.26 -1.30 -14.76
C LEU A 73 -6.75 -1.62 -15.01
N LEU A 74 -7.30 -2.64 -14.36
CA LEU A 74 -8.69 -3.03 -14.53
C LEU A 74 -9.66 -1.90 -14.12
N GLN A 75 -9.36 -1.14 -13.07
CA GLN A 75 -10.18 0.00 -12.64
C GLN A 75 -10.18 1.16 -13.65
N ILE A 76 -9.03 1.42 -14.28
CA ILE A 76 -8.92 2.42 -15.36
C ILE A 76 -9.69 1.94 -16.60
N MET A 77 -9.60 0.64 -16.91
CA MET A 77 -10.35 0.03 -18.00
C MET A 77 -11.86 0.13 -17.81
N GLU A 78 -12.34 -0.12 -16.59
CA GLU A 78 -13.73 0.12 -16.23
C GLU A 78 -14.13 1.56 -16.54
N GLY A 79 -13.27 2.54 -16.23
CA GLY A 79 -13.49 3.96 -16.55
C GLY A 79 -13.63 4.24 -18.05
N VAL A 80 -12.78 3.63 -18.88
CA VAL A 80 -12.88 3.73 -20.35
C VAL A 80 -14.16 3.09 -20.86
N MET A 81 -14.54 1.92 -20.34
CA MET A 81 -15.76 1.23 -20.76
C MET A 81 -17.01 2.05 -20.45
N VAL A 82 -17.04 2.82 -19.35
CA VAL A 82 -18.18 3.70 -19.04
C VAL A 82 -18.39 4.77 -20.13
N GLN A 83 -17.33 5.19 -20.83
CA GLN A 83 -17.42 6.17 -21.91
C GLN A 83 -18.14 5.65 -23.16
N GLY A 84 -18.32 4.33 -23.31
CA GLY A 84 -19.04 3.72 -24.42
C GLY A 84 -20.57 3.92 -24.41
N ALA A 85 -21.06 4.90 -23.65
CA ALA A 85 -22.47 5.26 -23.58
C ALA A 85 -22.94 5.98 -24.86
N LEU A 86 -24.21 5.80 -25.24
CA LEU A 86 -24.80 6.46 -26.40
C LEU A 86 -24.95 7.98 -26.21
N MET A 87 -25.26 8.42 -24.99
CA MET A 87 -25.41 9.82 -24.63
C MET A 87 -24.55 10.17 -23.42
N PHE A 88 -24.13 11.43 -23.34
CA PHE A 88 -23.37 11.94 -22.19
C PHE A 88 -24.16 11.83 -20.87
N THR A 89 -25.49 11.97 -20.90
CA THR A 89 -26.35 11.78 -19.72
C THR A 89 -26.27 10.36 -19.16
N ASP A 90 -26.19 9.37 -20.04
CA ASP A 90 -26.12 7.95 -19.67
C ASP A 90 -24.75 7.64 -19.06
N PHE A 91 -23.69 8.25 -19.61
CA PHE A 91 -22.36 8.25 -18.99
C PHE A 91 -22.38 8.82 -17.57
N MET A 92 -22.99 10.00 -17.37
CA MET A 92 -23.09 10.63 -16.04
C MET A 92 -23.85 9.75 -15.04
N LEU A 93 -24.95 9.14 -15.48
CA LEU A 93 -25.75 8.24 -14.65
C LEU A 93 -24.98 6.95 -14.33
N ALA A 94 -24.29 6.36 -15.31
CA ALA A 94 -23.45 5.19 -15.13
C ALA A 94 -22.28 5.48 -14.16
N PHE A 95 -21.68 6.65 -14.24
CA PHE A 95 -20.66 7.10 -13.29
C PHE A 95 -21.23 7.25 -11.87
N GLY A 96 -22.45 7.80 -11.73
CA GLY A 96 -23.14 7.89 -10.44
C GLY A 96 -23.42 6.52 -9.82
N ILE A 97 -23.92 5.57 -10.62
CA ILE A 97 -24.14 4.17 -10.19
C ILE A 97 -22.81 3.54 -9.78
N ARG A 98 -21.74 3.72 -10.56
CA ARG A 98 -20.41 3.24 -10.21
C ARG A 98 -19.95 3.78 -8.86
N MET A 99 -20.11 5.09 -8.62
CA MET A 99 -19.74 5.70 -7.34
C MET A 99 -20.54 5.11 -6.17
N LEU A 100 -21.85 4.93 -6.33
CA LEU A 100 -22.70 4.29 -5.32
C LEU A 100 -22.26 2.84 -5.06
N MET A 101 -21.92 2.09 -6.10
CA MET A 101 -21.40 0.73 -5.99
C MET A 101 -20.08 0.69 -5.24
N VAL A 102 -19.19 1.67 -5.39
CA VAL A 102 -17.96 1.76 -4.59
C VAL A 102 -18.30 1.92 -3.11
N VAL A 103 -19.23 2.81 -2.78
CA VAL A 103 -19.67 3.05 -1.39
C VAL A 103 -20.26 1.78 -0.78
N VAL A 104 -21.22 1.15 -1.47
CA VAL A 104 -21.87 -0.09 -1.00
C VAL A 104 -20.86 -1.24 -0.91
N ALA A 105 -19.96 -1.35 -1.90
CA ALA A 105 -18.98 -2.42 -1.91
C ALA A 105 -18.03 -2.32 -0.72
N ARG A 106 -17.46 -1.14 -0.46
CA ARG A 106 -16.51 -0.95 0.64
C ARG A 106 -17.18 -1.08 2.01
N LEU A 107 -18.41 -0.61 2.17
CA LEU A 107 -19.10 -0.61 3.46
C LEU A 107 -19.65 -1.98 3.86
N TYR A 108 -20.22 -2.71 2.89
CA TYR A 108 -20.98 -3.93 3.15
C TYR A 108 -20.44 -5.17 2.42
N ILE A 109 -20.13 -5.06 1.12
CA ILE A 109 -19.77 -6.24 0.32
C ILE A 109 -18.40 -6.77 0.70
N ASP A 110 -17.39 -5.93 0.85
CA ASP A 110 -16.02 -6.38 1.13
C ASP A 110 -15.92 -7.08 2.49
N PRO A 111 -16.51 -6.52 3.57
CA PRO A 111 -16.55 -7.21 4.86
C PRO A 111 -17.34 -8.53 4.78
N LEU A 112 -18.45 -8.55 4.04
CA LEU A 112 -19.24 -9.77 3.83
C LEU A 112 -18.44 -10.85 3.09
N VAL A 113 -17.74 -10.48 2.02
CA VAL A 113 -16.87 -11.38 1.25
C VAL A 113 -15.77 -11.94 2.14
N LYS A 114 -15.12 -11.11 2.98
CA LYS A 114 -14.11 -11.60 3.93
C LYS A 114 -14.70 -12.62 4.92
N ILE A 115 -15.88 -12.34 5.48
CA ILE A 115 -16.55 -13.28 6.40
C ILE A 115 -16.83 -14.62 5.70
N ILE A 116 -17.34 -14.57 4.47
CA ILE A 116 -17.64 -15.77 3.67
C ILE A 116 -16.35 -16.52 3.35
N MET A 117 -15.31 -15.82 2.91
CA MET A 117 -14.02 -16.41 2.56
C MET A 117 -13.35 -17.09 3.75
N ASN A 118 -13.44 -16.51 4.94
CA ASN A 118 -12.92 -17.12 6.18
C ASN A 118 -13.82 -18.26 6.67
N ALA A 119 -15.11 -18.28 6.31
CA ALA A 119 -16.02 -19.37 6.62
C ALA A 119 -15.93 -20.54 5.62
N ALA A 120 -15.57 -20.28 4.36
CA ALA A 120 -15.50 -21.28 3.29
C ALA A 120 -14.57 -22.48 3.60
N PRO A 121 -13.29 -22.30 4.00
CA PRO A 121 -12.43 -23.44 4.32
C PRO A 121 -12.94 -24.22 5.54
N ARG A 122 -13.55 -23.53 6.51
CA ARG A 122 -14.17 -24.16 7.69
C ARG A 122 -15.36 -25.04 7.28
N GLY A 123 -16.22 -24.52 6.39
CA GLY A 123 -17.37 -25.26 5.84
C GLY A 123 -16.95 -26.46 5.01
N ILE A 124 -15.95 -26.32 4.14
CA ILE A 124 -15.41 -27.41 3.31
C ILE A 124 -14.80 -28.50 4.20
N MET A 125 -14.02 -28.13 5.22
CA MET A 125 -13.39 -29.09 6.14
C MET A 125 -14.42 -29.78 7.03
N TRP A 126 -15.42 -29.06 7.51
CA TRP A 126 -16.57 -29.65 8.22
C TRP A 126 -17.34 -30.63 7.32
N ALA A 127 -17.62 -30.26 6.08
CA ALA A 127 -18.29 -31.12 5.10
C ALA A 127 -17.44 -32.37 4.77
N ARG A 128 -16.12 -32.22 4.58
CA ARG A 128 -15.18 -33.33 4.39
C ARG A 128 -15.16 -34.26 5.62
N ARG A 129 -15.16 -33.73 6.84
CA ARG A 129 -15.24 -34.52 8.08
C ARG A 129 -16.56 -35.29 8.18
N LYS A 130 -17.68 -34.65 7.81
CA LYS A 130 -19.00 -35.29 7.79
C LYS A 130 -19.08 -36.40 6.74
N ALA A 131 -18.52 -36.18 5.55
CA ALA A 131 -18.47 -37.16 4.47
C ALA A 131 -17.55 -38.36 4.80
N ARG A 132 -16.45 -38.14 5.54
CA ARG A 132 -15.47 -39.19 5.91
C ARG A 132 -15.73 -39.84 7.27
N ARG A 133 -16.87 -39.55 7.91
CA ARG A 133 -17.20 -40.02 9.27
C ARG A 133 -17.19 -41.55 9.41
N HIS A 134 -17.42 -42.29 8.32
CA HIS A 134 -17.46 -43.76 8.29
C HIS A 134 -16.19 -44.42 7.72
N VAL A 135 -15.15 -43.64 7.36
CA VAL A 135 -13.89 -44.18 6.83
C VAL A 135 -12.93 -44.44 7.99
N ARG A 136 -12.35 -45.64 8.07
CA ARG A 136 -11.27 -45.94 9.03
C ARG A 136 -10.04 -45.12 8.67
N MET A 137 -9.67 -44.21 9.56
CA MET A 137 -8.48 -43.35 9.44
C MET A 137 -7.39 -43.83 10.40
N THR A 138 -6.14 -43.78 9.97
CA THR A 138 -5.00 -44.02 10.86
C THR A 138 -4.86 -42.89 11.89
N ARG A 139 -4.23 -43.18 13.03
CA ARG A 139 -4.06 -42.23 14.14
C ARG A 139 -3.32 -40.96 13.70
N ASP A 140 -2.30 -41.11 12.85
CA ASP A 140 -1.49 -40.00 12.35
C ASP A 140 -2.28 -39.07 11.41
N GLN A 141 -3.15 -39.63 10.57
CA GLN A 141 -4.03 -38.83 9.70
C GLN A 141 -5.04 -38.01 10.51
N ARG A 142 -5.57 -38.57 11.61
CA ARG A 142 -6.47 -37.83 12.52
C ARG A 142 -5.76 -36.68 13.22
N ILE A 143 -4.54 -36.92 13.71
CA ILE A 143 -3.74 -35.89 14.38
C ILE A 143 -3.39 -34.76 13.40
N ALA A 144 -2.99 -35.10 12.16
CA ALA A 144 -2.70 -34.11 11.12
C ALA A 144 -3.92 -33.25 10.75
N GLU A 145 -5.11 -33.86 10.62
CA GLU A 145 -6.36 -33.13 10.36
C GLU A 145 -6.81 -32.27 11.55
N GLU A 146 -6.59 -32.72 12.78
CA GLU A 146 -6.90 -31.94 13.98
C GLU A 146 -5.96 -30.75 14.13
N GLN A 147 -4.66 -30.94 13.86
CA GLN A 147 -3.69 -29.86 13.80
C GLN A 147 -4.02 -28.85 12.70
N ALA A 148 -4.40 -29.31 11.50
CA ALA A 148 -4.82 -28.40 10.43
C ALA A 148 -6.03 -27.57 10.84
N TRP A 149 -7.01 -28.17 11.52
CA TRP A 149 -8.19 -27.47 12.01
C TRP A 149 -7.90 -26.45 13.09
N ARG A 150 -7.07 -26.81 14.09
CA ARG A 150 -6.64 -25.88 15.13
C ARG A 150 -5.87 -24.71 14.52
N ARG A 151 -4.92 -24.97 13.62
CA ARG A 151 -4.20 -23.92 12.87
C ARG A 151 -5.13 -22.96 12.14
N MET A 152 -6.15 -23.48 11.45
CA MET A 152 -7.14 -22.62 10.75
C MET A 152 -8.01 -21.81 11.73
N GLN A 153 -8.36 -22.37 12.89
CA GLN A 153 -9.12 -21.63 13.92
C GLN A 153 -8.28 -20.53 14.54
N ASP A 154 -7.02 -20.83 14.88
CA ASP A 154 -6.08 -19.87 15.44
C ASP A 154 -5.79 -18.75 14.42
N GLU A 155 -5.58 -19.09 13.15
CA GLU A 155 -5.36 -18.11 12.07
C GLU A 155 -6.58 -17.20 11.84
N ALA A 156 -7.79 -17.75 11.90
CA ALA A 156 -9.03 -16.99 11.75
C ALA A 156 -9.33 -16.11 12.99
N ALA A 157 -8.94 -16.54 14.19
CA ALA A 157 -9.04 -15.73 15.41
C ALA A 157 -8.06 -14.55 15.36
N LEU A 158 -6.81 -14.81 14.97
CA LEU A 158 -5.77 -13.79 14.80
C LEU A 158 -6.17 -12.72 13.77
N GLU A 159 -6.86 -13.09 12.70
CA GLU A 159 -7.35 -12.14 11.68
C GLU A 159 -8.30 -11.07 12.24
N ARG A 160 -9.08 -11.44 13.26
CA ARG A 160 -10.10 -10.55 13.83
C ARG A 160 -9.50 -9.54 14.78
N GLU A 161 -8.39 -9.89 15.43
CA GLU A 161 -7.71 -9.06 16.43
C GLU A 161 -6.53 -8.28 15.85
N SER A 162 -6.07 -8.61 14.64
CA SER A 162 -4.89 -8.01 14.01
C SER A 162 -5.17 -6.70 13.25
N VAL A 163 -4.10 -6.00 12.86
CA VAL A 163 -4.11 -4.77 12.03
C VAL A 163 -4.30 -5.10 10.53
N GLU A 164 -4.33 -6.38 10.16
CA GLU A 164 -4.42 -6.85 8.77
C GLU A 164 -5.67 -6.39 8.02
N PRO A 165 -6.90 -6.42 8.59
CA PRO A 165 -8.07 -5.96 7.87
C PRO A 165 -8.03 -4.45 7.57
N LEU A 166 -7.43 -3.65 8.47
CA LEU A 166 -7.16 -2.22 8.26
C LEU A 166 -6.19 -2.02 7.09
N LEU A 167 -5.06 -2.73 7.09
CA LEU A 167 -4.06 -2.67 6.02
C LEU A 167 -4.68 -3.06 4.67
N GLU A 168 -5.45 -4.14 4.60
CA GLU A 168 -6.12 -4.57 3.37
C GLU A 168 -7.13 -3.54 2.86
N SER A 169 -7.91 -2.92 3.76
CA SER A 169 -8.83 -1.85 3.40
C SER A 169 -8.09 -0.64 2.85
N TYR A 170 -6.96 -0.29 3.46
CA TYR A 170 -6.14 0.84 3.03
C TYR A 170 -5.44 0.57 1.68
N VAL A 171 -5.00 -0.66 1.41
CA VAL A 171 -4.51 -1.05 0.07
C VAL A 171 -5.56 -0.79 -0.99
N ARG A 172 -6.80 -1.23 -0.75
CA ARG A 172 -7.89 -1.04 -1.72
C ARG A 172 -8.20 0.43 -1.96
N TYR A 173 -8.23 1.23 -0.90
CA TYR A 173 -8.34 2.68 -1.05
C TYR A 173 -7.20 3.24 -1.90
N SER A 174 -5.95 2.84 -1.63
CA SER A 174 -4.78 3.36 -2.34
C SER A 174 -4.77 3.02 -3.84
N THR A 175 -5.26 1.82 -4.24
CA THR A 175 -5.36 1.44 -5.65
C THR A 175 -6.46 2.20 -6.36
N GLU A 176 -7.62 2.38 -5.71
CA GLU A 176 -8.72 3.18 -6.26
C GLU A 176 -8.36 4.66 -6.40
N ALA A 177 -7.68 5.24 -5.41
CA ALA A 177 -7.17 6.61 -5.47
C ALA A 177 -6.14 6.78 -6.61
N LEU A 178 -5.26 5.79 -6.81
CA LEU A 178 -4.32 5.82 -7.92
C LEU A 178 -5.03 5.74 -9.27
N GLY A 179 -6.05 4.88 -9.40
CA GLY A 179 -6.88 4.78 -10.60
C GLY A 179 -7.59 6.10 -10.92
N LEU A 180 -8.12 6.80 -9.91
CA LEU A 180 -8.73 8.13 -10.05
C LEU A 180 -7.75 9.15 -10.65
N VAL A 181 -6.51 9.20 -10.14
CA VAL A 181 -5.50 10.15 -10.62
C VAL A 181 -4.98 9.77 -12.01
N MET A 182 -4.92 8.48 -12.34
CA MET A 182 -4.45 8.00 -13.64
C MET A 182 -5.49 8.12 -14.76
N GLN A 183 -6.78 8.07 -14.44
CA GLN A 183 -7.87 8.18 -15.41
C GLN A 183 -7.79 9.43 -16.31
N PRO A 184 -7.64 10.68 -15.78
CA PRO A 184 -7.52 11.86 -16.62
C PRO A 184 -6.24 11.87 -17.45
N LEU A 185 -5.15 11.24 -16.99
CA LEU A 185 -3.92 11.12 -17.76
C LEU A 185 -4.12 10.24 -19.00
N LEU A 186 -4.85 9.13 -18.86
CA LEU A 186 -5.25 8.31 -20.01
C LEU A 186 -6.12 9.14 -20.97
N GLN A 187 -7.10 9.86 -20.44
CA GLN A 187 -8.00 10.66 -21.28
C GLN A 187 -7.23 11.77 -22.02
N PHE A 188 -6.24 12.38 -21.39
CA PHE A 188 -5.33 13.33 -22.02
C PHE A 188 -4.48 12.67 -23.12
N ALA A 189 -4.02 11.43 -22.89
CA ALA A 189 -3.32 10.67 -23.93
C ALA A 189 -4.24 10.39 -25.14
N LEU A 190 -5.51 10.04 -24.91
CA LEU A 190 -6.50 9.87 -25.99
C LEU A 190 -6.79 11.19 -26.71
N LEU A 191 -6.89 12.30 -25.98
CA LEU A 191 -7.06 13.63 -26.56
C LEU A 191 -5.88 14.01 -27.47
N ILE A 192 -4.64 13.78 -27.04
CA ILE A 192 -3.44 14.06 -27.84
C ILE A 192 -3.37 13.17 -29.08
N LEU A 193 -3.69 11.88 -28.95
CA LEU A 193 -3.48 10.89 -29.99
C LEU A 193 -4.59 10.87 -31.05
N ASP A 194 -5.85 11.17 -30.68
CA ASP A 194 -7.00 11.00 -31.57
C ASP A 194 -7.80 12.30 -31.83
N ALA A 195 -7.79 13.27 -30.90
CA ALA A 195 -8.67 14.44 -30.97
C ALA A 195 -7.92 15.79 -31.00
N ASN A 196 -6.60 15.76 -31.21
CA ASN A 196 -5.79 16.98 -31.25
C ASN A 196 -5.98 17.72 -32.58
N PRO A 197 -6.36 19.01 -32.58
CA PRO A 197 -6.52 19.80 -33.81
C PRO A 197 -5.24 19.93 -34.64
N MET A 198 -4.06 19.63 -34.07
CA MET A 198 -2.78 19.68 -34.76
C MET A 198 -2.58 18.53 -35.77
N HIS A 199 -3.22 17.38 -35.57
CA HIS A 199 -3.06 16.21 -36.46
C HIS A 199 -4.39 15.49 -36.69
N THR A 200 -4.73 15.24 -37.96
CA THR A 200 -5.98 14.56 -38.38
C THR A 200 -5.93 13.03 -38.22
N PHE A 201 -4.88 12.48 -37.63
CA PHE A 201 -4.69 11.03 -37.55
C PHE A 201 -5.36 10.46 -36.30
N GLU A 202 -6.39 9.63 -36.48
CA GLU A 202 -6.93 8.78 -35.41
C GLU A 202 -6.03 7.56 -35.21
N ILE A 203 -5.09 7.66 -34.26
CA ILE A 203 -4.08 6.62 -34.05
C ILE A 203 -4.69 5.42 -33.32
N THR A 204 -5.38 5.63 -32.19
CA THR A 204 -5.89 4.56 -31.34
C THR A 204 -7.27 4.07 -31.75
N GLN A 205 -8.07 4.93 -32.38
CA GLN A 205 -9.45 4.65 -32.83
C GLN A 205 -10.40 4.22 -31.70
N ILE A 206 -10.00 4.37 -30.43
CA ILE A 206 -10.84 4.01 -29.28
C ILE A 206 -12.09 4.90 -29.23
N PRO A 207 -12.00 6.26 -29.31
CA PRO A 207 -13.19 7.12 -29.31
C PRO A 207 -14.06 6.90 -30.55
N ALA A 208 -13.43 6.70 -31.71
CA ALA A 208 -14.12 6.48 -32.98
C ALA A 208 -14.98 5.18 -32.95
N ASN A 209 -14.46 4.11 -32.34
CA ASN A 209 -15.19 2.84 -32.20
C ASN A 209 -16.40 2.95 -31.24
N TYR A 210 -16.35 3.89 -30.29
CA TYR A 210 -17.51 4.21 -29.46
C TYR A 210 -18.50 5.19 -30.13
N GLY A 211 -18.19 5.70 -31.33
CA GLY A 211 -19.00 6.72 -31.99
C GLY A 211 -18.93 8.10 -31.31
N ILE A 212 -17.90 8.33 -30.50
CA ILE A 212 -17.70 9.56 -29.72
C ILE A 212 -17.09 10.62 -30.62
N ARG A 213 -17.66 11.83 -30.63
CA ARG A 213 -17.08 12.95 -31.40
C ARG A 213 -15.85 13.51 -30.68
N ALA A 214 -14.94 14.13 -31.42
CA ALA A 214 -13.75 14.76 -30.85
C ALA A 214 -14.07 15.79 -29.74
N ILE A 215 -15.20 16.50 -29.87
CA ILE A 215 -15.68 17.46 -28.86
C ILE A 215 -16.07 16.75 -27.55
N ASP A 216 -16.68 15.57 -27.65
CA ASP A 216 -17.13 14.79 -26.47
C ASP A 216 -15.93 14.25 -25.68
N VAL A 217 -14.82 13.92 -26.35
CA VAL A 217 -13.54 13.53 -25.70
C VAL A 217 -13.02 14.64 -24.78
N ILE A 218 -13.16 15.91 -25.17
CA ILE A 218 -12.79 17.06 -24.34
C ILE A 218 -13.68 17.14 -23.11
N PHE A 219 -15.01 16.99 -23.27
CA PHE A 219 -15.93 17.00 -22.14
C PHE A 219 -15.66 15.88 -21.14
N TYR A 220 -15.33 14.66 -21.61
CA TYR A 220 -14.91 13.58 -20.73
C TYR A 220 -13.61 13.90 -19.97
N THR A 221 -12.63 14.53 -20.64
CA THR A 221 -11.37 14.94 -19.99
C THR A 221 -11.62 15.92 -18.85
N VAL A 222 -12.39 16.97 -19.13
CA VAL A 222 -12.73 18.00 -18.14
C VAL A 222 -13.55 17.40 -17.00
N PHE A 223 -14.50 16.52 -17.31
CA PHE A 223 -15.30 15.81 -16.31
C PHE A 223 -14.42 15.01 -15.35
N TYR A 224 -13.52 14.15 -15.85
CA TYR A 224 -12.65 13.36 -14.98
C TYR A 224 -11.70 14.22 -14.15
N LEU A 225 -11.21 15.34 -14.68
CA LEU A 225 -10.38 16.29 -13.93
C LEU A 225 -11.18 16.97 -12.80
N LEU A 226 -12.40 17.41 -13.11
CA LEU A 226 -13.28 18.08 -12.15
C LEU A 226 -13.74 17.15 -11.03
N MET A 227 -13.95 15.85 -11.32
CA MET A 227 -14.46 14.89 -10.34
C MET A 227 -13.44 14.44 -9.29
N ILE A 228 -12.13 14.71 -9.49
CA ILE A 228 -11.07 14.33 -8.53
C ILE A 228 -11.36 14.85 -7.10
N PRO A 229 -11.51 16.17 -6.85
CA PRO A 229 -11.74 16.68 -5.50
C PRO A 229 -13.03 16.13 -4.87
N PHE A 230 -14.10 15.95 -5.65
CA PHE A 230 -15.36 15.41 -5.15
C PHE A 230 -15.23 13.94 -4.72
N GLN A 231 -14.50 13.13 -5.49
CA GLN A 231 -14.25 11.75 -5.13
C GLN A 231 -13.34 11.62 -3.91
N LEU A 232 -12.31 12.44 -3.78
CA LEU A 232 -11.45 12.47 -2.59
C LEU A 232 -12.23 12.89 -1.32
N CYS A 233 -13.18 13.81 -1.46
CA CYS A 233 -14.08 14.20 -0.38
C CYS A 233 -15.00 13.02 0.02
N MET A 234 -15.59 12.33 -0.96
CA MET A 234 -16.40 11.13 -0.73
C MET A 234 -15.59 10.02 -0.05
N ASP A 235 -14.38 9.75 -0.54
CA ASP A 235 -13.45 8.79 0.06
C ASP A 235 -13.11 9.15 1.51
N SER A 236 -12.95 10.44 1.82
CA SER A 236 -12.73 10.92 3.18
C SER A 236 -13.91 10.56 4.09
N PHE A 237 -15.15 10.85 3.67
CA PHE A 237 -16.35 10.43 4.43
C PHE A 237 -16.44 8.92 4.58
N LEU A 238 -16.07 8.17 3.54
CA LEU A 238 -16.14 6.72 3.57
C LEU A 238 -15.10 6.12 4.53
N LEU A 239 -13.88 6.66 4.60
CA LEU A 239 -12.88 6.24 5.58
C LEU A 239 -13.35 6.52 7.01
N HIS A 240 -13.99 7.67 7.27
CA HIS A 240 -14.59 7.97 8.58
C HIS A 240 -15.75 7.01 8.91
N ALA A 241 -16.58 6.67 7.93
CA ALA A 241 -17.66 5.69 8.11
C ALA A 241 -17.13 4.29 8.44
N LEU A 242 -16.05 3.87 7.78
CA LEU A 242 -15.37 2.60 8.09
C LEU A 242 -14.74 2.61 9.48
N GLU A 243 -14.13 3.72 9.88
CA GLU A 243 -13.60 3.91 11.24
C GLU A 243 -14.70 3.79 12.30
N LEU A 244 -15.87 4.38 12.07
CA LEU A 244 -17.00 4.32 13.00
C LEU A 244 -17.63 2.91 13.09
N LEU A 245 -17.77 2.22 11.96
CA LEU A 245 -18.41 0.89 11.91
C LEU A 245 -17.51 -0.23 12.43
N TYR A 246 -16.23 -0.22 12.03
CA TYR A 246 -15.29 -1.31 12.33
C TYR A 246 -14.29 -0.96 13.45
N ARG A 247 -14.34 0.26 14.00
CA ARG A 247 -13.42 0.78 15.04
C ARG A 247 -11.95 0.74 14.61
N TRP A 248 -11.70 0.87 13.31
CA TRP A 248 -10.38 0.89 12.73
C TRP A 248 -9.82 2.32 12.70
N LYS A 249 -8.70 2.55 13.38
CA LYS A 249 -8.07 3.88 13.44
C LYS A 249 -7.20 4.15 12.21
N PHE A 250 -7.82 4.57 11.11
CA PHE A 250 -7.12 4.82 9.85
C PHE A 250 -6.10 5.97 9.95
N VAL A 251 -6.44 7.04 10.66
CA VAL A 251 -5.59 8.23 10.80
C VAL A 251 -4.30 7.90 11.56
N ASP A 252 -4.43 7.25 12.72
CA ASP A 252 -3.29 6.82 13.54
C ASP A 252 -2.36 5.89 12.76
N TYR A 253 -2.94 4.99 11.97
CA TYR A 253 -2.18 4.09 11.11
C TYR A 253 -1.44 4.82 10.00
N ALA A 254 -2.07 5.79 9.33
CA ALA A 254 -1.41 6.60 8.31
C ALA A 254 -0.25 7.43 8.89
N LEU A 255 -0.42 7.99 10.10
CA LEU A 255 0.64 8.70 10.82
C LEU A 255 1.81 7.78 11.19
N TYR A 256 1.50 6.57 11.67
CA TYR A 256 2.51 5.54 11.97
C TYR A 256 3.32 5.17 10.72
N GLN A 257 2.65 4.95 9.58
CA GLN A 257 3.33 4.62 8.32
C GLN A 257 4.19 5.79 7.81
N ARG A 258 3.72 7.03 7.93
CA ARG A 258 4.52 8.22 7.61
C ARG A 258 5.78 8.31 8.49
N TYR A 259 5.65 8.08 9.79
CA TYR A 259 6.78 8.07 10.72
C TYR A 259 7.82 7.00 10.34
N ARG A 260 7.36 5.78 10.03
CA ARG A 260 8.23 4.67 9.60
C ARG A 260 8.93 4.96 8.27
N TYR A 261 8.25 5.60 7.32
CA TYR A 261 8.85 6.02 6.06
C TYR A 261 9.96 7.05 6.28
N THR A 262 9.77 8.02 7.19
CA THR A 262 10.79 9.02 7.52
C THR A 262 12.03 8.39 8.17
N LYS A 263 11.84 7.47 9.13
CA LYS A 263 12.95 6.81 9.85
C LYS A 263 13.54 5.57 9.14
N ARG A 264 13.43 5.49 7.81
CA ARG A 264 13.90 4.32 7.06
C ARG A 264 15.43 4.23 7.01
N GLU A 265 15.97 3.01 7.16
CA GLU A 265 17.41 2.74 7.07
C GLU A 265 17.98 2.95 5.66
N LYS A 266 17.22 2.55 4.63
CA LYS A 266 17.67 2.58 3.22
C LYS A 266 16.88 3.61 2.42
N ARG A 267 17.55 4.24 1.44
CA ARG A 267 16.91 5.19 0.50
C ARG A 267 15.69 4.56 -0.16
N TRP A 268 15.85 3.37 -0.71
CA TRP A 268 14.80 2.55 -1.33
C TRP A 268 14.29 1.50 -0.35
N GLN A 269 13.00 1.52 -0.02
CA GLN A 269 12.46 0.64 1.03
C GLN A 269 12.49 -0.85 0.67
N LEU A 270 12.23 -1.22 -0.59
CA LEU A 270 12.31 -2.62 -1.04
C LEU A 270 13.75 -3.20 -1.03
N ALA A 271 14.77 -2.36 -0.80
CA ALA A 271 16.13 -2.86 -0.58
C ALA A 271 16.34 -3.36 0.86
N SER A 272 15.43 -3.06 1.79
CA SER A 272 15.45 -3.60 3.14
C SER A 272 15.15 -5.10 3.11
N GLN A 273 15.91 -5.88 3.87
CA GLN A 273 15.64 -7.31 4.08
C GLN A 273 14.80 -7.54 5.34
N LYS A 274 14.59 -6.51 6.16
CA LYS A 274 13.79 -6.58 7.38
C LYS A 274 12.33 -6.38 7.02
N VAL A 275 11.54 -7.43 7.20
CA VAL A 275 10.10 -7.45 7.01
C VAL A 275 9.46 -7.77 8.35
N ASP A 276 8.32 -7.16 8.66
CA ASP A 276 7.62 -7.44 9.90
C ASP A 276 6.94 -8.82 9.84
N ALA A 277 7.50 -9.78 10.58
CA ALA A 277 6.97 -11.14 10.65
C ALA A 277 5.65 -11.25 11.43
N ALA A 278 5.22 -10.20 12.14
CA ALA A 278 3.94 -10.20 12.83
C ALA A 278 2.75 -10.18 11.86
N ILE A 279 2.93 -9.59 10.67
CA ILE A 279 1.90 -9.45 9.63
C ILE A 279 1.91 -10.70 8.73
N ARG A 280 0.74 -11.11 8.23
CA ARG A 280 0.59 -12.12 7.17
C ARG A 280 1.55 -11.91 6.00
N GLU A 281 2.20 -13.01 5.59
CA GLU A 281 3.11 -13.08 4.44
C GLU A 281 2.63 -12.32 3.17
N PRO A 282 1.37 -12.43 2.72
CA PRO A 282 0.91 -11.70 1.53
C PRO A 282 0.90 -10.17 1.65
N LEU A 283 0.83 -9.64 2.87
CA LEU A 283 0.66 -8.21 3.16
C LEU A 283 1.96 -7.51 3.60
N GLN A 284 2.93 -8.30 4.05
CA GLN A 284 4.23 -7.87 4.54
C GLN A 284 4.99 -6.92 3.60
N THR A 285 5.02 -7.23 2.29
CA THR A 285 5.75 -6.40 1.31
C THR A 285 5.04 -5.07 1.06
N THR A 286 3.72 -5.05 1.16
CA THR A 286 2.92 -3.83 1.04
C THR A 286 3.08 -2.93 2.26
N ASP A 287 3.04 -3.50 3.47
CA ASP A 287 3.30 -2.78 4.71
C ASP A 287 4.72 -2.17 4.75
N MET A 288 5.73 -2.90 4.27
CA MET A 288 7.11 -2.40 4.20
C MET A 288 7.24 -1.10 3.39
N MET A 289 6.38 -0.89 2.38
CA MET A 289 6.39 0.30 1.53
C MET A 289 5.67 1.51 2.15
N CYS A 290 5.05 1.34 3.32
CA CYS A 290 4.46 2.39 4.16
C CYS A 290 3.47 3.32 3.43
N PHE A 291 2.86 2.89 2.33
CA PHE A 291 2.04 3.73 1.44
C PHE A 291 2.69 5.07 1.07
N SER A 292 4.02 5.05 0.94
CA SER A 292 4.83 6.23 0.66
C SER A 292 4.79 6.64 -0.82
N SER A 293 5.48 7.72 -1.17
CA SER A 293 5.64 8.10 -2.57
C SER A 293 6.33 7.01 -3.42
N GLN A 294 7.18 6.16 -2.83
CA GLN A 294 7.77 5.02 -3.52
C GLN A 294 6.73 3.94 -3.87
N TYR A 295 5.75 3.73 -2.98
CA TYR A 295 4.65 2.79 -3.22
C TYR A 295 3.84 3.22 -4.44
N TYR A 296 3.36 4.47 -4.45
CA TYR A 296 2.59 5.01 -5.57
C TYR A 296 3.40 5.05 -6.87
N PHE A 297 4.70 5.37 -6.81
CA PHE A 297 5.57 5.36 -7.99
C PHE A 297 5.68 3.97 -8.63
N VAL A 298 5.93 2.91 -7.85
CA VAL A 298 6.05 1.55 -8.38
C VAL A 298 4.72 1.08 -9.00
N LEU A 299 3.60 1.37 -8.34
CA LEU A 299 2.28 1.00 -8.84
C LEU A 299 1.92 1.75 -10.12
N ALA A 300 2.10 3.07 -10.13
CA ALA A 300 1.81 3.92 -11.28
C ALA A 300 2.65 3.54 -12.49
N LEU A 301 3.95 3.29 -12.29
CA LEU A 301 4.87 2.92 -13.37
C LEU A 301 4.44 1.61 -14.03
N HIS A 302 4.10 0.58 -13.25
CA HIS A 302 3.67 -0.71 -13.81
C HIS A 302 2.29 -0.62 -14.47
N ALA A 303 1.33 0.03 -13.83
CA ALA A 303 -0.01 0.22 -14.37
C ALA A 303 0.01 1.02 -15.69
N TRP A 304 0.80 2.10 -15.75
CA TRP A 304 0.95 2.91 -16.96
C TRP A 304 1.65 2.13 -18.08
N SER A 305 2.67 1.34 -17.74
CA SER A 305 3.34 0.47 -18.71
C SER A 305 2.38 -0.53 -19.34
N MET A 306 1.51 -1.15 -18.54
CA MET A 306 0.49 -2.08 -19.07
C MET A 306 -0.57 -1.35 -19.90
N LEU A 307 -0.96 -0.14 -19.50
CA LEU A 307 -1.93 0.67 -20.25
C LEU A 307 -1.39 1.10 -21.62
N LEU A 308 -0.12 1.54 -21.70
CA LEU A 308 0.53 1.84 -22.97
C LEU A 308 0.63 0.60 -23.87
N LEU A 309 0.93 -0.56 -23.28
CA LEU A 309 0.99 -1.81 -24.02
C LEU A 309 -0.39 -2.23 -24.53
N LEU A 310 -1.44 -2.02 -23.72
CA LEU A 310 -2.83 -2.25 -24.13
C LEU A 310 -3.22 -1.36 -25.33
N MET A 311 -2.90 -0.06 -25.25
CA MET A 311 -3.14 0.88 -26.35
C MET A 311 -2.35 0.47 -27.61
N GLY A 312 -1.08 0.07 -27.46
CA GLY A 312 -0.27 -0.41 -28.57
C GLY A 312 -0.86 -1.66 -29.24
N LEU A 313 -1.34 -2.63 -28.46
CA LEU A 313 -2.02 -3.82 -28.99
C LEU A 313 -3.35 -3.48 -29.68
N GLN A 314 -4.11 -2.55 -29.11
CA GLN A 314 -5.34 -2.04 -29.71
C GLN A 314 -5.08 -1.41 -31.08
N VAL A 315 -4.08 -0.52 -31.19
CA VAL A 315 -3.68 0.09 -32.46
C VAL A 315 -3.34 -0.99 -33.51
N GLN A 316 -2.56 -2.00 -33.13
CA GLN A 316 -2.20 -3.10 -34.04
C GLN A 316 -3.42 -3.91 -34.50
N LEU A 317 -4.33 -4.21 -33.57
CA LEU A 317 -5.56 -4.95 -33.86
C LEU A 317 -6.46 -4.18 -34.83
N LYS A 318 -6.68 -2.88 -34.58
CA LYS A 318 -7.57 -2.03 -35.39
C LYS A 318 -7.01 -1.73 -36.77
N ARG A 319 -5.69 -1.53 -36.87
CA ARG A 319 -5.01 -1.35 -38.16
C ARG A 319 -4.79 -2.67 -38.92
N LYS A 320 -5.25 -3.82 -38.38
CA LYS A 320 -5.07 -5.16 -38.95
C LYS A 320 -3.59 -5.44 -39.30
N HIS A 321 -2.68 -4.93 -38.48
CA HIS A 321 -1.25 -5.02 -38.75
C HIS A 321 -0.74 -6.43 -38.40
N ASN A 322 -0.05 -7.08 -39.34
CA ASN A 322 0.56 -8.38 -39.10
C ASN A 322 1.98 -8.21 -38.54
N VAL A 323 2.10 -8.35 -37.22
CA VAL A 323 3.34 -8.21 -36.45
C VAL A 323 4.44 -9.19 -36.90
N PHE A 324 4.07 -10.38 -37.38
CA PHE A 324 5.04 -11.42 -37.78
C PHE A 324 5.57 -11.23 -39.20
N SER A 325 4.85 -10.48 -40.03
CA SER A 325 5.27 -10.21 -41.41
C SER A 325 6.20 -9.00 -41.52
N ASP A 326 6.29 -8.18 -40.46
CA ASP A 326 7.05 -6.94 -40.47
C ASP A 326 8.46 -7.14 -39.92
N TRP A 327 9.45 -7.12 -40.82
CA TRP A 327 10.87 -7.19 -40.46
C TRP A 327 11.37 -5.89 -39.82
N VAL A 328 10.70 -4.74 -40.06
CA VAL A 328 11.06 -3.44 -39.49
C VAL A 328 10.79 -3.42 -37.98
N LEU A 329 9.84 -4.21 -37.49
CA LEU A 329 9.57 -4.38 -36.06
C LEU A 329 10.83 -4.80 -35.29
N LEU A 330 11.61 -5.74 -35.83
CA LEU A 330 12.86 -6.19 -35.19
C LEU A 330 13.88 -5.06 -35.10
N VAL A 331 13.98 -4.22 -36.14
CA VAL A 331 14.84 -3.03 -36.15
C VAL A 331 14.36 -2.02 -35.11
N ILE A 332 13.05 -1.77 -35.03
CA ILE A 332 12.44 -0.88 -34.03
C ILE A 332 12.76 -1.36 -32.62
N VAL A 333 12.59 -2.64 -32.32
CA VAL A 333 12.90 -3.21 -30.99
C VAL A 333 14.39 -3.04 -30.66
N LEU A 334 15.28 -3.29 -31.63
CA LEU A 334 16.72 -3.17 -31.44
C LEU A 334 17.17 -1.72 -31.20
N VAL A 335 16.50 -0.73 -31.81
CA VAL A 335 16.77 0.70 -31.60
C VAL A 335 16.12 1.23 -30.31
N LEU A 336 14.89 0.79 -29.99
CA LEU A 336 14.18 1.22 -28.80
C LEU A 336 14.82 0.69 -27.51
N TRP A 337 15.39 -0.53 -27.53
CA TRP A 337 16.06 -1.09 -26.35
C TRP A 337 17.18 -0.19 -25.78
N PRO A 338 18.19 0.25 -26.56
CA PRO A 338 19.23 1.14 -26.07
C PRO A 338 18.67 2.53 -25.73
N LEU A 339 17.66 3.03 -26.47
CA LEU A 339 17.01 4.30 -26.15
C LEU A 339 16.33 4.25 -24.77
N CYS A 340 15.57 3.19 -24.48
CA CYS A 340 14.97 2.98 -23.15
C CYS A 340 16.03 2.83 -22.07
N ALA A 341 17.15 2.17 -22.35
CA ALA A 341 18.27 2.07 -21.42
C ALA A 341 18.92 3.43 -21.13
N LEU A 342 19.04 4.29 -22.15
CA LEU A 342 19.54 5.66 -22.02
C LEU A 342 18.57 6.52 -21.20
N ILE A 343 17.27 6.48 -21.50
CA ILE A 343 16.22 7.19 -20.76
C ILE A 343 16.24 6.77 -19.29
N LYS A 344 16.36 5.46 -19.00
CA LYS A 344 16.48 4.96 -17.64
C LYS A 344 17.69 5.56 -16.91
N ARG A 345 18.86 5.58 -17.56
CA ARG A 345 20.08 6.16 -16.98
C ARG A 345 19.91 7.66 -16.72
N ALA A 346 19.33 8.38 -17.68
CA ALA A 346 19.03 9.81 -17.54
C ALA A 346 18.05 10.09 -16.39
N ALA A 347 17.00 9.27 -16.25
CA ALA A 347 16.03 9.39 -15.17
C ALA A 347 16.64 9.11 -13.78
N VAL A 348 17.54 8.12 -13.67
CA VAL A 348 18.27 7.86 -12.42
C VAL A 348 19.21 9.02 -12.10
N LEU A 349 19.96 9.52 -13.09
CA LEU A 349 20.83 10.67 -12.91
C LEU A 349 20.04 11.90 -12.44
N LEU A 350 18.91 12.19 -13.09
CA LEU A 350 18.02 13.29 -12.70
C LEU A 350 17.44 13.09 -11.30
N SER A 351 17.09 11.85 -10.94
CA SER A 351 16.63 11.51 -9.60
C SER A 351 17.71 11.73 -8.54
N ASP A 352 18.98 11.54 -8.89
CA ASP A 352 20.11 11.73 -7.98
C ASP A 352 20.46 13.22 -7.84
N THR A 353 20.40 13.99 -8.94
CA THR A 353 20.63 15.45 -8.89
C THR A 353 19.53 16.20 -8.15
N LEU A 354 18.26 15.77 -8.29
CA LEU A 354 17.12 16.34 -7.57
C LEU A 354 17.03 15.88 -6.10
N GLY A 355 17.89 14.95 -5.67
CA GLY A 355 17.81 14.40 -4.32
C GLY A 355 16.50 13.65 -4.03
N LEU A 356 15.87 13.07 -5.06
CA LEU A 356 14.57 12.44 -4.92
C LEU A 356 14.68 11.21 -3.99
N TRP A 357 13.83 11.19 -2.96
CA TRP A 357 13.84 10.22 -1.85
C TRP A 357 15.14 10.16 -1.04
N HIS A 358 15.98 11.19 -1.08
CA HIS A 358 17.14 11.26 -0.21
C HIS A 358 16.70 11.15 1.26
N ARG A 359 17.55 10.52 2.09
CA ARG A 359 17.28 10.45 3.52
C ARG A 359 17.49 11.85 4.10
N LYS A 360 16.59 12.27 4.99
CA LYS A 360 16.97 13.33 5.92
C LYS A 360 18.08 12.73 6.79
N SER A 361 19.29 13.28 6.71
CA SER A 361 20.43 12.75 7.46
C SER A 361 20.11 12.78 8.95
N GLU A 362 20.48 11.72 9.68
CA GLU A 362 20.51 11.73 11.15
C GLU A 362 21.62 12.65 11.69
N GLU A 363 22.43 13.24 10.81
CA GLU A 363 23.51 14.18 11.18
C GLU A 363 23.04 15.62 11.37
N GLY A 364 21.79 15.94 11.05
CA GLY A 364 21.17 17.13 11.63
C GLY A 364 20.80 16.79 13.06
N THR A 365 21.38 17.49 14.04
CA THR A 365 20.84 17.43 15.40
C THR A 365 19.33 17.70 15.31
N VAL A 366 18.54 17.13 16.21
CA VAL A 366 17.08 17.39 16.26
C VAL A 366 16.77 18.90 16.24
N GLU A 367 17.75 19.72 16.64
CA GLU A 367 17.79 21.17 16.55
C GLU A 367 17.69 21.72 15.12
N ASP A 368 18.27 21.08 14.10
CA ASP A 368 18.20 21.53 12.70
C ASP A 368 16.82 21.26 12.07
N GLU A 369 16.18 20.14 12.41
CA GLU A 369 14.80 19.87 11.97
C GLU A 369 13.79 20.77 12.68
N VAL A 370 14.02 21.08 13.96
CA VAL A 370 13.20 22.02 14.73
C VAL A 370 13.41 23.44 14.23
N ALA A 371 14.65 23.86 13.94
CA ALA A 371 14.96 25.15 13.32
C ALA A 371 14.35 25.28 11.92
N ALA A 372 14.36 24.22 11.11
CA ALA A 372 13.68 24.21 9.81
C ALA A 372 12.16 24.31 9.93
N ARG A 373 11.54 23.64 10.92
CA ARG A 373 10.10 23.74 11.19
C ARG A 373 9.69 25.10 11.77
N LEU A 374 10.52 25.67 12.65
CA LEU A 374 10.36 27.02 13.19
C LEU A 374 10.53 28.09 12.08
N ALA A 375 11.45 27.87 11.14
CA ALA A 375 11.62 28.72 9.96
C ALA A 375 10.45 28.61 8.96
N LEU A 376 9.74 27.49 8.96
CA LEU A 376 8.56 27.22 8.12
C LEU A 376 7.23 27.64 8.77
N GLY A 377 7.22 28.04 10.05
CA GLY A 377 6.03 28.56 10.75
C GLY A 377 4.95 27.51 11.09
N GLU A 378 5.26 26.21 11.01
CA GLU A 378 4.30 25.12 11.29
C GLU A 378 4.36 24.67 12.76
N GLY A 379 3.81 25.46 13.68
CA GLY A 379 3.50 25.02 15.05
C GLY A 379 3.72 26.08 16.16
N SER A 380 2.89 26.04 17.21
CA SER A 380 3.08 26.86 18.42
C SER A 380 4.43 26.52 19.07
N SER A 381 5.26 27.54 19.31
CA SER A 381 6.63 27.42 19.84
C SER A 381 6.70 26.58 21.12
N GLU A 382 5.63 26.62 21.93
CA GLU A 382 5.56 25.95 23.24
C GLU A 382 5.38 24.43 23.12
N ASP A 383 4.57 23.95 22.17
CA ASP A 383 4.33 22.51 21.98
C ASP A 383 5.56 21.80 21.42
N ALA A 384 6.33 22.50 20.59
CA ALA A 384 7.60 22.01 20.05
C ALA A 384 8.71 21.97 21.12
N GLU A 385 8.73 22.94 22.03
CA GLU A 385 9.66 22.97 23.18
C GLU A 385 9.30 21.94 24.25
N LEU A 386 8.01 21.71 24.51
CA LEU A 386 7.54 20.62 25.37
C LEU A 386 7.92 19.26 24.79
N ALA A 387 7.69 19.05 23.49
CA ALA A 387 8.13 17.84 22.81
C ALA A 387 9.66 17.66 22.85
N ARG A 388 10.43 18.77 22.78
CA ARG A 388 11.90 18.78 22.93
C ARG A 388 12.32 18.33 24.33
N LEU A 389 11.70 18.86 25.38
CA LEU A 389 11.99 18.49 26.78
C LEU A 389 11.57 17.04 27.08
N GLU A 390 10.43 16.61 26.56
CA GLU A 390 9.93 15.24 26.74
C GLU A 390 10.82 14.22 26.00
N LEU A 391 11.22 14.48 24.76
CA LEU A 391 12.07 13.57 23.98
C LEU A 391 13.51 13.51 24.49
N ALA A 392 14.07 14.64 24.92
CA ALA A 392 15.39 14.69 25.56
C ALA A 392 15.38 13.95 26.91
N ALA A 393 14.30 14.12 27.68
CA ALA A 393 14.07 13.32 28.87
C ALA A 393 13.98 11.83 28.50
N LEU A 394 13.15 11.44 27.54
CA LEU A 394 12.90 10.04 27.11
C LEU A 394 14.16 9.28 26.66
N ASN A 395 15.14 9.96 26.07
CA ASN A 395 16.39 9.36 25.62
C ASN A 395 17.49 9.27 26.70
N SER A 396 17.33 9.96 27.83
CA SER A 396 18.29 9.86 28.93
C SER A 396 18.18 8.50 29.63
N GLU A 397 19.32 7.87 29.94
CA GLU A 397 19.33 6.63 30.74
C GLU A 397 18.69 6.83 32.12
N ARG A 398 18.82 8.04 32.69
CA ARG A 398 18.17 8.42 33.96
C ARG A 398 16.65 8.48 33.87
N PHE A 399 16.05 8.83 32.73
CA PHE A 399 14.60 8.76 32.54
C PHE A 399 14.16 7.32 32.31
N ARG A 400 14.87 6.55 31.49
CA ARG A 400 14.55 5.13 31.29
C ARG A 400 14.52 4.37 32.61
N LEU A 401 15.50 4.60 33.48
CA LEU A 401 15.52 4.02 34.83
C LEU A 401 14.40 4.54 35.73
N ARG A 402 14.12 5.86 35.75
CA ARG A 402 13.00 6.43 36.55
C ARG A 402 11.63 5.98 36.06
N PHE A 403 11.42 5.92 34.75
CA PHE A 403 10.20 5.45 34.12
C PHE A 403 9.96 3.98 34.45
N LEU A 404 10.99 3.13 34.32
CA LEU A 404 10.92 1.71 34.69
C LEU A 404 10.63 1.54 36.19
N GLN A 405 11.24 2.35 37.07
CA GLN A 405 10.98 2.28 38.51
C GLN A 405 9.57 2.76 38.90
N ARG A 406 9.09 3.86 38.30
CA ARG A 406 7.80 4.48 38.63
C ARG A 406 6.62 3.70 38.05
N ASN A 407 6.77 3.19 36.83
CA ASN A 407 5.74 2.43 36.13
C ASN A 407 5.89 0.91 36.30
N ARG A 408 6.80 0.46 37.18
CA ARG A 408 7.06 -0.97 37.46
C ARG A 408 5.77 -1.79 37.67
N PRO A 409 4.78 -1.38 38.50
CA PRO A 409 3.58 -2.17 38.70
C PRO A 409 2.71 -2.27 37.43
N TRP A 410 2.66 -1.19 36.65
CA TRP A 410 1.91 -1.13 35.39
C TRP A 410 2.56 -2.01 34.31
N ILE A 411 3.88 -1.92 34.16
CA ILE A 411 4.66 -2.73 33.22
C ILE A 411 4.52 -4.22 33.56
N ILE A 412 4.64 -4.59 34.84
CA ILE A 412 4.46 -5.99 35.28
C ILE A 412 3.06 -6.51 34.92
N ALA A 413 2.01 -5.69 35.07
CA ALA A 413 0.65 -6.07 34.71
C ALA A 413 0.43 -6.19 33.19
N HIS A 414 1.03 -5.31 32.38
CA HIS A 414 0.77 -5.21 30.93
C HIS A 414 1.86 -5.86 30.05
N VAL A 415 2.94 -6.41 30.62
CA VAL A 415 4.01 -7.11 29.87
C VAL A 415 3.46 -8.28 29.06
N THR A 416 2.40 -8.93 29.54
CA THR A 416 1.71 -10.01 28.81
C THR A 416 0.84 -9.52 27.65
N GLU A 417 0.39 -8.26 27.69
CA GLU A 417 -0.38 -7.62 26.62
C GLU A 417 0.52 -6.98 25.55
N LEU A 418 1.66 -6.42 25.97
CA LEU A 418 2.66 -5.80 25.09
C LEU A 418 3.47 -6.81 24.26
N LEU A 419 3.57 -8.05 24.74
CA LEU A 419 4.32 -9.12 24.08
C LEU A 419 3.38 -10.18 23.55
N THR A 420 3.15 -10.17 22.24
CA THR A 420 2.39 -11.22 21.57
C THR A 420 3.11 -12.57 21.67
N PRO A 421 2.37 -13.71 21.77
CA PRO A 421 2.98 -15.05 21.89
C PRO A 421 3.91 -15.43 20.71
N ARG A 422 3.82 -14.73 19.56
CA ARG A 422 4.74 -14.87 18.43
C ARG A 422 6.11 -14.23 18.68
N THR A 423 6.19 -13.05 19.30
CA THR A 423 7.47 -12.39 19.60
C THR A 423 8.25 -13.16 20.66
N LEU A 424 7.54 -13.88 21.54
CA LEU A 424 8.08 -14.74 22.58
C LEU A 424 8.76 -16.01 22.03
N ASN A 425 8.21 -16.60 20.95
CA ASN A 425 8.74 -17.80 20.31
C ASN A 425 9.86 -17.53 19.29
N ASP A 426 10.08 -16.27 18.93
CA ASP A 426 11.14 -15.88 18.00
C ASP A 426 12.51 -15.95 18.67
N LYS A 427 13.55 -16.37 17.93
CA LYS A 427 14.91 -16.43 18.46
C LYS A 427 15.50 -15.01 18.51
N GLY A 428 15.91 -14.57 19.69
CA GLY A 428 16.60 -13.29 19.87
C GLY A 428 17.98 -13.28 19.20
N GLY A 429 18.65 -12.12 19.20
CA GLY A 429 20.00 -11.96 18.63
C GLY A 429 21.04 -12.95 19.17
N ASP A 430 20.80 -13.49 20.36
CA ASP A 430 21.68 -14.45 21.04
C ASP A 430 21.32 -15.93 20.77
N GLY A 431 20.36 -16.20 19.87
CA GLY A 431 19.93 -17.56 19.52
C GLY A 431 19.05 -18.27 20.57
N LYS A 432 18.80 -17.66 21.73
CA LYS A 432 17.84 -18.11 22.74
C LYS A 432 16.41 -17.63 22.42
N PRO A 433 15.36 -18.38 22.81
CA PRO A 433 13.98 -17.91 22.63
C PRO A 433 13.77 -16.61 23.44
N ARG A 434 13.11 -15.61 22.84
CA ARG A 434 12.83 -14.32 23.49
C ARG A 434 12.07 -14.44 24.80
N ILE A 435 11.35 -15.54 25.04
CA ILE A 435 10.78 -15.90 26.36
C ILE A 435 11.83 -15.83 27.47
N ASP A 436 13.04 -16.32 27.23
CA ASP A 436 14.07 -16.34 28.27
C ASP A 436 14.65 -14.95 28.51
N GLN A 437 14.75 -14.12 27.46
CA GLN A 437 15.14 -12.72 27.58
C GLN A 437 14.09 -11.92 28.35
N VAL A 438 12.80 -12.13 28.05
CA VAL A 438 11.68 -11.48 28.75
C VAL A 438 11.59 -11.96 30.20
N ARG A 439 11.82 -13.25 30.47
CA ARG A 439 11.92 -13.79 31.84
C ARG A 439 13.11 -13.21 32.60
N ALA A 440 14.26 -13.04 31.95
CA ALA A 440 15.43 -12.41 32.55
C ALA A 440 15.15 -10.92 32.85
N LEU A 441 14.49 -10.21 31.94
CA LEU A 441 14.08 -8.82 32.14
C LEU A 441 13.04 -8.70 33.26
N TYR A 442 12.08 -9.62 33.33
CA TYR A 442 11.11 -9.71 34.40
C TYR A 442 11.76 -10.02 35.76
N ALA A 443 12.72 -10.95 35.79
CA ALA A 443 13.50 -11.27 36.98
C ALA A 443 14.35 -10.07 37.42
N GLN A 444 14.99 -9.37 36.48
CA GLN A 444 15.75 -8.15 36.74
C GLN A 444 14.85 -7.01 37.27
N LEU A 445 13.63 -6.88 36.74
CA LEU A 445 12.62 -5.94 37.22
C LEU A 445 12.10 -6.30 38.61
N LEU A 446 12.02 -7.59 38.95
CA LEU A 446 11.68 -8.07 40.29
C LEU A 446 12.81 -7.81 41.30
N ASP A 447 14.06 -8.01 40.88
CA ASP A 447 15.26 -7.97 41.73
C ASP A 447 15.78 -6.53 41.97
N MET A 448 15.36 -5.56 41.16
CA MET A 448 15.61 -4.14 41.44
C MET A 448 14.94 -3.73 42.76
N ARG A 449 15.75 -3.56 43.82
CA ARG A 449 15.29 -3.10 45.14
C ARG A 449 14.91 -1.61 45.10
N PRO A 450 13.77 -1.21 45.70
CA PRO A 450 13.42 0.19 45.82
C PRO A 450 14.44 0.90 46.75
N GLY A 451 15.18 1.87 46.21
CA GLY A 451 16.05 2.74 47.00
C GLY A 451 17.57 2.49 46.92
N ALA A 452 18.06 1.66 46.00
CA ALA A 452 19.50 1.60 45.74
C ALA A 452 19.98 2.92 45.11
N ARG A 453 20.63 3.78 45.90
CA ARG A 453 21.33 4.98 45.40
C ARG A 453 22.43 4.55 44.46
N VAL A 454 22.30 4.87 43.18
CA VAL A 454 23.41 4.83 42.21
C VAL A 454 24.46 5.83 42.70
N LYS A 455 25.68 5.36 42.96
CA LYS A 455 26.71 6.09 43.70
C LYS A 455 27.58 7.02 42.82
N GLU A 456 27.11 7.36 41.62
CA GLU A 456 27.87 8.15 40.62
C GLU A 456 27.23 9.52 40.30
N VAL A 457 26.35 10.02 41.17
CA VAL A 457 25.49 11.19 40.89
C VAL A 457 26.14 12.55 41.19
N SER A 458 27.31 12.62 41.84
CA SER A 458 27.90 13.93 42.23
C SER A 458 28.66 14.66 41.13
N ASP A 459 29.28 13.95 40.19
CA ASP A 459 30.34 14.57 39.38
C ASP A 459 29.77 15.19 38.09
N GLU A 460 28.77 14.57 37.46
CA GLU A 460 28.12 15.13 36.26
C GLU A 460 27.16 16.29 36.55
N GLU A 461 26.53 16.33 37.73
CA GLU A 461 25.67 17.48 38.10
C GLU A 461 26.49 18.74 38.41
N ALA A 462 27.73 18.57 38.85
CA ALA A 462 28.68 19.67 39.01
C ALA A 462 29.13 20.20 37.65
N ASP A 463 29.43 19.30 36.70
CA ASP A 463 29.85 19.67 35.34
C ASP A 463 28.73 20.36 34.54
N VAL A 464 27.49 19.85 34.61
CA VAL A 464 26.35 20.48 33.92
C VAL A 464 25.99 21.84 34.52
N ARG A 465 26.12 22.04 35.84
CA ARG A 465 25.95 23.37 36.45
C ARG A 465 27.10 24.31 36.09
N ALA A 466 28.33 23.81 35.99
CA ALA A 466 29.49 24.59 35.56
C ALA A 466 29.36 25.02 34.09
N GLU A 467 28.86 24.15 33.22
CA GLU A 467 28.57 24.45 31.81
C GLU A 467 27.45 25.50 31.69
N ALA A 468 26.34 25.34 32.41
CA ALA A 468 25.21 26.27 32.39
C ALA A 468 25.58 27.66 32.94
N SER A 469 26.44 27.73 33.95
CA SER A 469 26.94 29.00 34.50
C SER A 469 27.96 29.68 33.57
N ARG A 470 28.76 28.92 32.80
CA ARG A 470 29.62 29.46 31.74
C ARG A 470 28.81 30.06 30.59
N ILE A 471 27.74 29.40 30.15
CA ILE A 471 26.86 29.87 29.08
C ILE A 471 26.11 31.15 29.50
N ALA A 472 25.64 31.22 30.76
CA ALA A 472 25.03 32.42 31.31
C ALA A 472 26.02 33.60 31.35
N ALA A 473 27.28 33.36 31.69
CA ALA A 473 28.33 34.40 31.72
C ALA A 473 28.68 34.93 30.30
N TRP A 474 28.63 34.08 29.27
CA TRP A 474 28.82 34.50 27.88
C TRP A 474 27.69 35.39 27.35
N SER A 475 26.46 35.18 27.81
CA SER A 475 25.29 35.98 27.39
C SER A 475 25.23 37.41 27.97
N GLN A 476 26.06 37.71 28.97
CA GLN A 476 26.05 39.00 29.70
C GLN A 476 27.18 39.94 29.29
N GLN A 477 28.04 39.57 28.34
CA GLN A 477 29.07 40.48 27.83
C GLN A 477 28.44 41.45 26.82
N PRO A 478 28.54 42.78 27.03
CA PRO A 478 28.07 43.73 26.03
C PRO A 478 28.97 43.65 24.78
N PRO A 479 28.39 43.78 23.57
CA PRO A 479 29.14 43.70 22.33
C PRO A 479 30.13 44.87 22.20
N PRO A 480 31.25 44.69 21.47
CA PRO A 480 32.25 45.73 21.24
C PRO A 480 31.74 46.93 20.43
#